data_AF-A0A960FGC6-F1
#
_entry.id   AF-A0A960FGC6-F1
#
_cell.length_a   1.000
_cell.length_b   1.000
_cell.length_c   1.000
_cell.angle_alpha   90.00
_cell.angle_beta   90.00
_cell.angle_gamma   90.00
#
_symmetry.space_group_name_H-M   'P 1'
#
loop_
_entity.id
_entity.type
_entity.pdbx_description
1 polymer ?
#
loop_
_entity_poly.entity_id
_entity_poly.type
_entity_poly.pdbx_seq_one_letter_code
_entity_poly.pdbx_strand_id
1 'polypeptide(L)'
;MAEATDGELDAGPFGTWLDGMLAAMRGNGDADVACGTCTACCRSRQFVHVGADETEALAHIPADLRTPAPGRPGDVVIGYDAEGRCPLLGENGCTIYDHRPRTCRVYDCRVFEAAGIAPDGDQPLIVDRARRWRFAESSARDALRRRAVELTAAALDDPSSHPDGRVPIRAVHRASMAIGLHHLAVDGDQVRRPVPVAVRRELERRRA
;
A
#
# COMPACT_ATOMS: atom_id res chain seq x y z
N MET A 1 -33.56 -5.31 -10.87
CA MET A 1 -32.38 -5.07 -10.00
C MET A 1 -31.39 -4.30 -10.86
N ALA A 2 -31.13 -3.04 -10.55
CA ALA A 2 -30.31 -2.16 -11.38
C ALA A 2 -28.84 -2.59 -11.30
N GLU A 3 -28.27 -2.95 -12.43
CA GLU A 3 -26.85 -3.18 -12.64
C GLU A 3 -26.17 -1.81 -12.61
N ALA A 4 -25.47 -1.50 -11.51
CA ALA A 4 -24.79 -0.23 -11.36
C ALA A 4 -23.59 -0.20 -12.33
N THR A 5 -23.63 0.69 -13.31
CA THR A 5 -22.46 1.09 -14.11
C THR A 5 -21.35 1.55 -13.17
N ASP A 6 -20.26 0.80 -13.11
CA ASP A 6 -19.17 0.98 -12.15
C ASP A 6 -18.32 2.22 -12.53
N GLY A 7 -18.74 3.38 -12.02
CA GLY A 7 -18.14 4.68 -12.35
C GLY A 7 -16.75 4.89 -11.75
N GLU A 8 -15.96 5.73 -12.42
CA GLU A 8 -14.65 6.22 -11.94
C GLU A 8 -14.79 6.91 -10.57
N LEU A 9 -13.72 6.82 -9.78
CA LEU A 9 -13.61 7.42 -8.45
C LEU A 9 -12.53 8.50 -8.50
N ASP A 10 -12.87 9.69 -8.01
CA ASP A 10 -11.90 10.78 -7.89
C ASP A 10 -10.92 10.49 -6.75
N ALA A 11 -9.63 10.35 -7.09
CA ALA A 11 -8.54 10.14 -6.15
C ALA A 11 -7.95 11.45 -5.62
N GLY A 12 -8.41 12.60 -6.13
CA GLY A 12 -7.94 13.94 -5.80
C GLY A 12 -6.65 14.33 -6.54
N PRO A 13 -6.04 15.49 -6.18
CA PRO A 13 -4.77 15.92 -6.75
C PRO A 13 -3.62 14.96 -6.40
N PHE A 14 -2.88 14.51 -7.41
CA PHE A 14 -1.82 13.50 -7.24
C PHE A 14 -0.76 13.94 -6.22
N GLY A 15 -0.25 15.17 -6.31
CA GLY A 15 0.80 15.68 -5.43
C GLY A 15 0.38 15.71 -3.96
N THR A 16 -0.84 16.19 -3.68
CA THR A 16 -1.41 16.21 -2.32
C THR A 16 -1.53 14.80 -1.76
N TRP A 17 -2.07 13.88 -2.56
CA TRP A 17 -2.17 12.47 -2.16
C TRP A 17 -0.78 11.85 -1.91
N LEU A 18 0.18 12.06 -2.80
CA LEU A 18 1.53 11.50 -2.69
C LEU A 18 2.24 11.98 -1.43
N ASP A 19 2.16 13.29 -1.14
CA ASP A 19 2.79 13.86 0.06
C ASP A 19 2.16 13.27 1.34
N GLY A 20 0.83 13.10 1.36
CA GLY A 20 0.12 12.43 2.45
C GLY A 20 0.47 10.94 2.59
N MET A 21 0.54 10.21 1.48
CA MET A 21 0.92 8.80 1.46
C MET A 21 2.33 8.59 1.99
N LEU A 22 3.28 9.46 1.61
CA LEU A 22 4.65 9.42 2.12
C LEU A 22 4.73 9.74 3.62
N ALA A 23 3.89 10.66 4.11
CA ALA A 23 3.78 10.93 5.54
C ALA A 23 3.27 9.70 6.30
N ALA A 24 2.20 9.06 5.81
CA ALA A 24 1.65 7.84 6.40
C ALA A 24 2.67 6.68 6.42
N MET A 25 3.41 6.46 5.33
CA MET A 25 4.48 5.45 5.27
C MET A 25 5.61 5.71 6.29
N ARG A 26 5.85 6.97 6.67
CA ARG A 26 6.81 7.34 7.73
C ARG A 26 6.22 7.28 9.15
N GLY A 27 4.95 6.91 9.28
CA GLY A 27 4.22 6.91 10.56
C GLY A 27 3.70 8.28 11.00
N ASN A 28 3.77 9.30 10.13
CA ASN A 28 3.32 10.66 10.42
C ASN A 28 1.85 10.85 9.97
N GLY A 29 0.96 10.01 10.50
CA GLY A 29 -0.48 10.03 10.22
C GLY A 29 -1.00 8.79 9.49
N ASP A 30 -2.29 8.84 9.17
CA ASP A 30 -3.02 7.78 8.46
C ASP A 30 -3.11 8.10 6.97
N ALA A 31 -3.26 7.07 6.14
CA ALA A 31 -3.69 7.28 4.77
C ALA A 31 -5.16 7.72 4.78
N ASP A 32 -5.43 8.90 4.20
CA ASP A 32 -6.79 9.43 4.06
C ASP A 32 -7.50 8.75 2.89
N VAL A 33 -7.85 7.49 3.09
CA VAL A 33 -8.60 6.67 2.14
C VAL A 33 -10.04 6.64 2.61
N ALA A 34 -10.99 6.76 1.68
CA ALA A 34 -12.41 6.46 1.93
C ALA A 34 -12.65 4.95 2.18
N CYS A 35 -11.73 4.27 2.88
CA CYS A 35 -11.81 2.88 3.27
C CYS A 35 -12.82 2.65 4.40
N GLY A 36 -13.17 3.68 5.18
CA GLY A 36 -14.14 3.58 6.29
C GLY A 36 -15.48 2.94 5.92
N THR A 37 -15.89 3.02 4.65
CA THR A 37 -17.03 2.25 4.09
C THR A 37 -16.60 1.17 3.09
N CYS A 38 -15.36 1.22 2.58
CA CYS A 38 -14.80 0.21 1.68
C CYS A 38 -14.12 -0.93 2.46
N THR A 39 -14.70 -2.12 2.43
CA THR A 39 -14.10 -3.30 3.09
C THR A 39 -13.31 -4.20 2.12
N ALA A 40 -12.85 -3.67 0.98
CA ALA A 40 -12.22 -4.49 -0.07
C ALA A 40 -10.98 -5.23 0.45
N CYS A 41 -10.05 -4.54 1.10
CA CYS A 41 -8.85 -5.18 1.67
C CYS A 41 -9.19 -6.15 2.81
N CYS A 42 -10.17 -5.82 3.65
CA CYS A 42 -10.66 -6.68 4.72
C CYS A 42 -11.28 -7.99 4.21
N ARG A 43 -11.67 -8.07 2.94
CA ARG A 43 -12.27 -9.26 2.31
C ARG A 43 -11.34 -9.94 1.30
N SER A 44 -10.07 -9.55 1.24
CA SER A 44 -9.12 -9.99 0.20
C SER A 44 -7.93 -10.78 0.74
N ARG A 45 -8.11 -11.57 1.80
CA ARG A 45 -7.06 -12.45 2.39
C ARG A 45 -5.74 -11.73 2.68
N GLN A 46 -5.83 -10.48 3.15
CA GLN A 46 -4.64 -9.72 3.52
C GLN A 46 -4.15 -10.16 4.90
N PHE A 47 -2.85 -10.42 5.03
CA PHE A 47 -2.21 -10.52 6.32
C PHE A 47 -2.05 -9.12 6.91
N VAL A 48 -2.45 -8.94 8.17
CA VAL A 48 -2.23 -7.69 8.90
C VAL A 48 -1.05 -7.89 9.83
N HIS A 49 0.08 -7.29 9.47
CA HIS A 49 1.23 -7.23 10.36
C HIS A 49 0.99 -6.18 11.45
N VAL A 50 1.40 -6.50 12.68
CA VAL A 50 1.29 -5.61 13.82
C VAL A 50 2.64 -5.62 14.54
N GLY A 51 3.26 -4.44 14.62
CA GLY A 51 4.53 -4.29 15.30
C GLY A 51 4.40 -4.47 16.81
N ALA A 52 5.45 -4.95 17.47
CA ALA A 52 5.51 -5.08 18.92
C ALA A 52 5.30 -3.73 19.65
N ASP A 53 5.61 -2.62 18.99
CA ASP A 53 5.46 -1.25 19.48
C ASP A 53 4.01 -0.74 19.43
N GLU A 54 3.12 -1.40 18.70
CA GLU A 54 1.73 -1.00 18.51
C GLU A 54 0.83 -1.42 19.69
N THR A 55 1.25 -1.05 20.90
CA THR A 55 0.63 -1.47 22.18
C THR A 55 -0.87 -1.23 22.25
N GLU A 56 -1.36 -0.11 21.71
CA GLU A 56 -2.79 0.21 21.68
C GLU A 56 -3.58 -0.72 20.75
N ALA A 57 -3.08 -0.98 19.54
CA ALA A 57 -3.71 -1.93 18.62
C ALA A 57 -3.69 -3.34 19.22
N LEU A 58 -2.54 -3.73 19.80
CA LEU A 58 -2.37 -5.01 20.48
C LEU A 58 -3.32 -5.14 21.68
N ALA A 59 -3.67 -4.07 22.40
CA ALA A 59 -4.65 -4.17 23.49
C ALA A 59 -6.06 -4.57 23.01
N HIS A 60 -6.40 -4.26 21.76
CA HIS A 60 -7.74 -4.47 21.20
C HIS A 60 -7.88 -5.71 20.31
N ILE A 61 -6.77 -6.27 19.82
CA ILE A 61 -6.78 -7.50 19.02
C ILE A 61 -6.92 -8.72 19.95
N PRO A 62 -7.91 -9.61 19.82
CA PRO A 62 -7.98 -10.86 20.60
C PRO A 62 -6.68 -11.68 20.51
N ALA A 63 -6.21 -12.23 21.62
CA ALA A 63 -4.91 -12.91 21.69
C ALA A 63 -4.82 -14.18 20.83
N ASP A 64 -5.94 -14.89 20.68
CA ASP A 64 -6.11 -16.08 19.84
C ASP A 64 -6.00 -15.78 18.33
N LEU A 65 -6.20 -14.52 17.92
CA LEU A 65 -6.01 -14.08 16.54
C LEU A 65 -4.57 -13.68 16.20
N ARG A 66 -3.66 -13.66 17.20
CA ARG A 66 -2.28 -13.19 17.04
C ARG A 66 -1.34 -14.37 16.81
N THR A 67 -0.76 -14.45 15.61
CA THR A 67 0.29 -15.42 15.31
C THR A 67 1.65 -14.72 15.33
N PRO A 68 2.72 -15.27 15.94
CA PRO A 68 4.04 -14.68 15.88
C PRO A 68 4.52 -14.45 14.44
N ALA A 69 5.05 -13.26 14.16
CA ALA A 69 5.57 -12.93 12.84
C ALA A 69 6.90 -13.67 12.58
N PRO A 70 7.06 -14.38 11.45
CA PRO A 70 8.32 -15.05 11.12
C PRO A 70 9.50 -14.06 11.03
N GLY A 71 10.58 -14.34 11.77
CA GLY A 71 11.81 -13.55 11.72
C GLY A 71 11.73 -12.16 12.37
N ARG A 72 10.63 -11.83 13.06
CA ARG A 72 10.44 -10.55 13.77
C ARG A 72 9.95 -10.78 15.20
N PRO A 73 10.86 -10.90 16.18
CA PRO A 73 10.49 -11.15 17.57
C PRO A 73 9.56 -10.06 18.12
N GLY A 74 8.49 -10.47 18.81
CA GLY A 74 7.50 -9.57 19.41
C GLY A 74 6.41 -9.10 18.44
N ASP A 75 6.71 -9.03 17.14
CA ASP A 75 5.70 -8.73 16.13
C ASP A 75 4.72 -9.89 15.96
N VAL A 76 3.49 -9.56 15.57
CA VAL A 76 2.46 -10.55 15.27
C VAL A 76 1.86 -10.30 13.90
N VAL A 77 1.19 -11.33 13.38
CA VAL A 77 0.40 -11.30 12.16
C VAL A 77 -1.00 -11.79 12.48
N ILE A 78 -1.99 -11.06 12.01
CA ILE A 78 -3.39 -11.48 11.98
C ILE A 78 -3.63 -12.09 10.60
N GLY A 79 -4.09 -13.33 10.59
CA GLY A 79 -4.49 -14.05 9.38
C GLY A 79 -5.89 -13.67 8.90
N TYR A 80 -6.53 -14.61 8.23
CA TYR A 80 -7.91 -14.49 7.75
C TYR A 80 -8.78 -15.62 8.30
N ASP A 81 -10.10 -15.39 8.33
CA ASP A 81 -11.10 -16.38 8.71
C ASP A 81 -11.28 -17.46 7.62
N ALA A 82 -12.17 -18.43 7.86
CA ALA A 82 -12.45 -19.52 6.94
C ALA A 82 -12.95 -19.03 5.55
N GLU A 83 -13.57 -17.86 5.49
CA GLU A 83 -14.03 -17.25 4.24
C GLU A 83 -12.96 -16.39 3.56
N GLY A 84 -11.80 -16.19 4.20
CA GLY A 84 -10.71 -15.35 3.68
C GLY A 84 -10.86 -13.87 4.00
N ARG A 85 -11.65 -13.50 5.00
CA ARG A 85 -11.82 -12.12 5.48
C ARG A 85 -10.95 -11.87 6.71
N CYS A 86 -10.74 -10.60 7.05
CA CYS A 86 -10.15 -10.22 8.31
C CYS A 86 -11.08 -10.65 9.46
N PRO A 87 -10.59 -11.37 10.48
CA PRO A 87 -11.43 -11.82 11.60
C PRO A 87 -11.98 -10.67 12.47
N LEU A 88 -11.45 -9.46 12.31
CA LEU A 88 -11.92 -8.24 12.97
C LEU A 88 -13.00 -7.51 12.15
N LEU A 89 -13.39 -8.03 10.99
CA LEU A 89 -14.50 -7.51 10.19
C LEU A 89 -15.83 -8.08 10.69
N GLY A 90 -16.51 -7.31 11.53
CA GLY A 90 -17.87 -7.61 11.98
C GLY A 90 -18.94 -7.25 10.94
N GLU A 91 -20.21 -7.38 11.32
CA GLU A 91 -21.36 -7.09 10.46
C GLU A 91 -21.39 -5.63 9.97
N ASN A 92 -21.00 -4.70 10.86
CA ASN A 92 -21.05 -3.25 10.62
C ASN A 92 -19.68 -2.63 10.29
N GLY A 93 -18.66 -3.43 10.00
CA GLY A 93 -17.31 -2.95 9.71
C GLY A 93 -16.26 -3.46 10.71
N CYS A 94 -15.11 -2.78 10.75
CA CYS A 94 -14.01 -3.18 11.63
C CYS A 94 -14.38 -2.98 13.10
N THR A 95 -14.28 -4.04 13.91
CA THR A 95 -14.62 -4.00 15.34
C THR A 95 -13.62 -3.19 16.19
N ILE A 96 -12.44 -2.91 15.62
CA ILE A 96 -11.38 -2.12 16.26
C ILE A 96 -10.98 -0.92 15.41
N TYR A 97 -11.91 -0.32 14.65
CA TYR A 97 -11.59 0.68 13.62
C TYR A 97 -10.68 1.80 14.13
N ASP A 98 -10.94 2.35 15.31
CA ASP A 98 -10.16 3.45 15.89
C ASP A 98 -8.77 3.01 16.38
N HIS A 99 -8.63 1.72 16.73
CA HIS A 99 -7.38 1.11 17.21
C HIS A 99 -6.72 0.22 16.15
N ARG A 100 -7.06 0.42 14.88
CA ARG A 100 -6.58 -0.39 13.76
C ARG A 100 -5.04 -0.36 13.69
N PRO A 101 -4.37 -1.49 13.38
CA PRO A 101 -2.92 -1.52 13.20
C PRO A 101 -2.41 -0.57 12.13
N ARG A 102 -1.13 -0.19 12.21
CA ARG A 102 -0.42 0.65 11.25
C ARG A 102 -0.58 0.13 9.84
N THR A 103 -0.47 -1.17 9.60
CA THR A 103 -0.71 -1.77 8.27
C THR A 103 -2.08 -1.41 7.70
N CYS A 104 -3.12 -1.37 8.53
CA CYS A 104 -4.47 -0.94 8.11
C CYS A 104 -4.56 0.57 7.91
N ARG A 105 -3.91 1.38 8.76
CA ARG A 105 -3.90 2.85 8.69
C ARG A 105 -3.21 3.38 7.44
N VAL A 106 -2.13 2.74 7.02
CA VAL A 106 -1.30 3.21 5.89
C VAL A 106 -1.66 2.54 4.57
N TYR A 107 -2.54 1.55 4.58
CA TYR A 107 -2.93 0.86 3.35
C TYR A 107 -3.84 1.75 2.49
N ASP A 108 -3.42 2.01 1.26
CA ASP A 108 -4.18 2.76 0.28
C ASP A 108 -4.13 2.06 -1.08
N CYS A 109 -5.27 1.56 -1.55
CA CYS A 109 -5.34 0.89 -2.86
C CYS A 109 -5.11 1.83 -4.06
N ARG A 110 -5.09 3.15 -3.88
CA ARG A 110 -4.72 4.10 -4.93
C ARG A 110 -3.26 3.97 -5.37
N VAL A 111 -2.40 3.32 -4.58
CA VAL A 111 -0.99 3.05 -4.97
C VAL A 111 -0.89 2.27 -6.28
N PHE A 112 -1.88 1.43 -6.59
CA PHE A 112 -1.91 0.65 -7.83
C PHE A 112 -2.09 1.54 -9.06
N GLU A 113 -3.05 2.47 -8.99
CA GLU A 113 -3.30 3.46 -10.03
C GLU A 113 -2.07 4.38 -10.17
N ALA A 114 -1.57 4.90 -9.05
CA ALA A 114 -0.43 5.81 -9.01
C ALA A 114 0.84 5.23 -9.63
N ALA A 115 1.07 3.93 -9.43
CA ALA A 115 2.25 3.23 -9.92
C ALA A 115 2.05 2.56 -11.29
N GLY A 116 0.83 2.56 -11.83
CA GLY A 116 0.50 1.80 -13.04
C GLY A 116 0.67 0.28 -12.86
N ILE A 117 0.51 -0.24 -11.64
CA ILE A 117 0.64 -1.67 -11.32
C ILE A 117 -0.75 -2.24 -11.06
N ALA A 118 -1.09 -3.32 -11.77
CA ALA A 118 -2.33 -4.05 -11.51
C ALA A 118 -2.24 -4.81 -10.17
N PRO A 119 -3.30 -4.81 -9.33
CA PRO A 119 -3.35 -5.67 -8.15
C PRO A 119 -3.29 -7.15 -8.52
N ASP A 120 -2.94 -7.99 -7.54
CA ASP A 120 -2.88 -9.44 -7.72
C ASP A 120 -4.30 -10.00 -8.04
N GLY A 121 -4.41 -10.88 -9.03
CA GLY A 121 -5.71 -11.35 -9.55
C GLY A 121 -6.52 -12.22 -8.58
N ASP A 122 -5.88 -12.71 -7.51
CA ASP A 122 -6.53 -13.42 -6.40
C ASP A 122 -7.26 -12.48 -5.41
N GLN A 123 -7.24 -11.16 -5.66
CA GLN A 123 -7.86 -10.13 -4.84
C GLN A 123 -8.92 -9.31 -5.62
N PRO A 124 -10.00 -9.94 -6.14
CA PRO A 124 -10.93 -9.30 -7.07
C PRO A 124 -11.55 -8.00 -6.53
N LEU A 125 -11.87 -7.94 -5.23
CA LEU A 125 -12.43 -6.71 -4.62
C LEU A 125 -11.45 -5.54 -4.60
N ILE A 126 -10.15 -5.82 -4.44
CA ILE A 126 -9.11 -4.79 -4.55
C ILE A 126 -8.93 -4.42 -6.02
N VAL A 127 -8.95 -5.40 -6.94
CA VAL A 127 -8.85 -5.16 -8.39
C VAL A 127 -9.95 -4.21 -8.85
N ASP A 128 -11.21 -4.52 -8.53
CA ASP A 128 -12.37 -3.72 -8.93
C ASP A 128 -12.26 -2.30 -8.36
N ARG A 129 -11.94 -2.18 -7.06
CA ARG A 129 -11.82 -0.86 -6.43
C ARG A 129 -10.66 -0.05 -6.97
N ALA A 130 -9.49 -0.65 -7.13
CA ALA A 130 -8.27 0.03 -7.55
C ALA A 130 -8.38 0.56 -8.99
N ARG A 131 -9.03 -0.19 -9.89
CA ARG A 131 -9.20 0.18 -11.31
C ARG A 131 -10.06 1.42 -11.53
N ARG A 132 -10.87 1.80 -10.54
CA ARG A 132 -11.80 2.93 -10.67
C ARG A 132 -11.16 4.27 -10.33
N TRP A 133 -10.09 4.28 -9.53
CA TRP A 133 -9.46 5.53 -9.11
C TRP A 133 -8.88 6.29 -10.30
N ARG A 134 -8.96 7.62 -10.25
CA ARG A 134 -8.32 8.54 -11.19
C ARG A 134 -7.78 9.73 -10.43
N PHE A 135 -6.50 10.02 -10.55
CA PHE A 135 -5.94 11.26 -10.01
C PHE A 135 -6.16 12.44 -10.94
N ALA A 136 -6.37 13.61 -10.34
CA ALA A 136 -6.25 14.87 -11.02
C ALA A 136 -4.77 15.29 -11.11
N GLU A 137 -4.27 15.47 -12.34
CA GLU A 137 -2.97 16.07 -12.60
C GLU A 137 -3.14 17.59 -12.75
N SER A 138 -3.27 18.25 -11.61
CA SER A 138 -3.62 19.69 -11.56
C SER A 138 -2.44 20.61 -11.87
N SER A 139 -1.23 20.05 -12.02
CA SER A 139 0.00 20.79 -12.30
C SER A 139 1.04 19.97 -13.07
N ALA A 140 1.98 20.64 -13.73
CA ALA A 140 3.13 19.98 -14.36
C ALA A 140 3.98 19.19 -13.34
N ARG A 141 4.02 19.66 -12.09
CA ARG A 141 4.70 18.97 -10.98
C ARG A 141 4.01 17.65 -10.63
N ASP A 142 2.68 17.58 -10.70
CA ASP A 142 1.93 16.34 -10.47
C ASP A 142 2.23 15.30 -11.54
N ALA A 143 2.18 15.71 -12.81
CA ALA A 143 2.54 14.84 -13.94
C ALA A 143 3.98 14.32 -13.82
N LEU A 144 4.92 15.19 -13.45
CA LEU A 144 6.33 14.83 -13.21
C LEU A 144 6.45 13.79 -12.09
N ARG A 145 5.82 14.05 -10.93
CA ARG A 145 5.85 13.14 -9.78
C ARG A 145 5.21 11.79 -10.09
N ARG A 146 4.08 11.77 -10.80
CA ARG A 146 3.43 10.52 -11.23
C ARG A 146 4.34 9.73 -12.14
N ARG A 147 4.94 10.39 -13.13
CA ARG A 147 5.90 9.76 -14.03
C ARG A 147 7.10 9.18 -13.27
N ALA A 148 7.56 9.83 -12.21
CA ALA A 148 8.63 9.35 -11.35
C ALA A 148 8.26 8.05 -10.62
N VAL A 149 7.01 7.94 -10.14
CA VAL A 149 6.50 6.71 -9.52
C VAL A 149 6.46 5.58 -10.55
N GLU A 150 5.89 5.80 -11.73
CA GLU A 150 5.80 4.79 -12.79
C GLU A 150 7.18 4.29 -13.27
N LEU A 151 8.13 5.20 -13.47
CA LEU A 151 9.49 4.82 -13.88
C LEU A 151 10.23 4.05 -12.78
N THR A 152 9.97 4.40 -11.51
CA THR A 152 10.50 3.64 -10.38
C THR A 152 9.85 2.26 -10.28
N ALA A 153 8.53 2.15 -10.50
CA ALA A 153 7.82 0.88 -10.58
C ALA A 153 8.45 -0.04 -11.66
N ALA A 154 8.69 0.49 -12.85
CA ALA A 154 9.37 -0.26 -13.90
C ALA A 154 10.80 -0.69 -13.49
N ALA A 155 11.57 0.16 -12.80
CA ALA A 155 12.90 -0.21 -12.30
C ALA A 155 12.86 -1.36 -11.27
N LEU A 156 11.79 -1.45 -10.48
CA LEU A 156 11.60 -2.50 -9.47
C LEU A 156 11.27 -3.87 -10.06
N ASP A 157 10.93 -3.97 -11.33
CA ASP A 157 10.76 -5.27 -12.01
C ASP A 157 12.10 -5.94 -12.38
N ASP A 158 13.22 -5.21 -12.26
CA ASP A 158 14.55 -5.76 -12.45
C ASP A 158 15.05 -6.43 -11.14
N PRO A 159 15.37 -7.75 -11.15
CA PRO A 159 15.92 -8.44 -9.99
C PRO A 159 17.18 -7.79 -9.41
N SER A 160 18.01 -7.14 -10.24
CA SER A 160 19.23 -6.45 -9.81
C SER A 160 18.97 -5.19 -8.99
N SER A 161 17.73 -4.67 -9.00
CA SER A 161 17.29 -3.58 -8.13
C SER A 161 17.06 -4.03 -6.68
N HIS A 162 17.10 -5.34 -6.38
CA HIS A 162 16.79 -5.88 -5.05
C HIS A 162 18.03 -6.48 -4.39
N PRO A 163 18.20 -6.32 -3.06
CA PRO A 163 19.37 -6.84 -2.33
C PRO A 163 19.53 -8.36 -2.48
N ASP A 164 18.40 -9.08 -2.47
CA ASP A 164 18.37 -10.55 -2.53
C ASP A 164 18.26 -11.08 -3.96
N GLY A 165 18.33 -10.20 -4.98
CA GLY A 165 18.14 -10.57 -6.38
C GLY A 165 16.72 -11.07 -6.69
N ARG A 166 15.73 -10.76 -5.86
CA ARG A 166 14.34 -11.24 -5.97
C ARG A 166 13.36 -10.08 -5.95
N VAL A 167 12.54 -10.02 -6.99
CA VAL A 167 11.42 -9.07 -7.09
C VAL A 167 10.31 -9.47 -6.11
N PRO A 168 9.72 -8.54 -5.35
CA PRO A 168 8.57 -8.82 -4.49
C PRO A 168 7.41 -9.43 -5.27
N ILE A 169 6.91 -10.56 -4.78
CA ILE A 169 5.85 -11.33 -5.45
C ILE A 169 4.53 -10.54 -5.48
N ARG A 170 4.16 -9.91 -4.36
CA ARG A 170 2.88 -9.19 -4.24
C ARG A 170 2.95 -7.82 -4.90
N ALA A 171 1.98 -7.52 -5.76
CA ALA A 171 1.89 -6.26 -6.47
C ALA A 171 1.88 -5.04 -5.55
N VAL A 172 1.21 -5.13 -4.39
CA VAL A 172 1.15 -4.05 -3.41
C VAL A 172 2.52 -3.63 -2.88
N HIS A 173 3.44 -4.59 -2.68
CA HIS A 173 4.78 -4.27 -2.21
C HIS A 173 5.56 -3.50 -3.27
N ARG A 174 5.47 -3.90 -4.54
CA ARG A 174 6.10 -3.17 -5.65
C ARG A 174 5.53 -1.76 -5.80
N ALA A 175 4.20 -1.61 -5.75
CA ALA A 175 3.55 -0.31 -5.82
C ALA A 175 3.97 0.62 -4.66
N SER A 176 3.93 0.14 -3.42
CA SER A 176 4.36 0.91 -2.26
C SER A 176 5.85 1.27 -2.29
N MET A 177 6.71 0.36 -2.77
CA MET A 177 8.13 0.67 -2.99
C MET A 177 8.32 1.76 -4.05
N ALA A 178 7.57 1.71 -5.16
CA ALA A 178 7.62 2.74 -6.19
C ALA A 178 7.29 4.12 -5.63
N ILE A 179 6.23 4.22 -4.81
CA ILE A 179 5.87 5.44 -4.10
C ILE A 179 7.00 5.91 -3.17
N GLY A 180 7.53 5.03 -2.32
CA GLY A 180 8.58 5.39 -1.37
C GLY A 180 9.93 5.76 -2.00
N LEU A 181 10.19 5.31 -3.23
CA LEU A 181 11.47 5.45 -3.92
C LEU A 181 11.44 6.39 -5.13
N HIS A 182 10.27 6.96 -5.48
CA HIS A 182 10.09 7.78 -6.68
C HIS A 182 11.09 8.95 -6.80
N HIS A 183 11.57 9.48 -5.68
CA HIS A 183 12.57 10.53 -5.63
C HIS A 183 13.88 10.17 -6.36
N LEU A 184 14.22 8.88 -6.46
CA LEU A 184 15.39 8.40 -7.21
C LEU A 184 15.25 8.59 -8.72
N ALA A 185 14.03 8.81 -9.21
CA ALA A 185 13.74 9.03 -10.63
C ALA A 185 13.77 10.52 -11.01
N VAL A 186 13.87 11.43 -10.05
CA VAL A 186 13.78 12.88 -10.26
C VAL A 186 15.18 13.51 -10.32
N ASP A 187 15.46 14.26 -11.38
CA ASP A 187 16.68 15.04 -11.59
C ASP A 187 16.32 16.45 -12.07
N GLY A 188 16.22 17.39 -11.11
CA GLY A 188 15.67 18.73 -11.38
C GLY A 188 14.25 18.65 -11.92
N ASP A 189 14.03 19.22 -13.11
CA ASP A 189 12.76 19.19 -13.83
C ASP A 189 12.60 17.98 -14.77
N GLN A 190 13.54 17.03 -14.73
CA GLN A 190 13.50 15.81 -15.54
C GLN A 190 13.17 14.58 -14.70
N VAL A 191 12.58 13.59 -15.37
CA VAL A 191 12.34 12.26 -14.79
C VAL A 191 13.01 11.21 -15.64
N ARG A 192 13.79 10.34 -15.02
CA ARG A 192 14.48 9.23 -15.67
C ARG A 192 14.31 7.97 -14.85
N ARG A 193 14.32 6.81 -15.52
CA ARG A 193 14.26 5.53 -14.82
C ARG A 193 15.47 5.41 -13.87
N PRO A 194 15.26 5.14 -12.57
CA PRO A 194 16.36 4.93 -11.65
C PRO A 194 17.24 3.77 -12.11
N VAL A 195 18.55 3.91 -11.94
CA VAL A 195 19.48 2.81 -12.19
C VAL A 195 19.31 1.74 -11.09
N PRO A 196 19.32 0.43 -11.43
CA PRO A 196 19.07 -0.63 -10.45
C PRO A 196 19.96 -0.57 -9.20
N VAL A 197 21.24 -0.20 -9.37
CA VAL A 197 22.18 -0.06 -8.24
C VAL A 197 21.76 1.03 -7.24
N ALA A 198 21.14 2.12 -7.70
CA ALA A 198 20.68 3.19 -6.81
C ALA A 198 19.46 2.73 -6.01
N VAL A 199 18.52 2.04 -6.67
CA VAL A 199 17.35 1.42 -6.02
C VAL A 199 17.79 0.41 -4.96
N ARG A 200 18.69 -0.50 -5.31
CA ARG A 200 19.20 -1.54 -4.40
C ARG A 200 19.85 -0.94 -3.15
N ARG A 201 20.74 0.04 -3.33
CA ARG A 201 21.42 0.72 -2.21
C ARG A 201 20.43 1.41 -1.26
N GLU A 202 19.41 2.05 -1.80
CA GLU A 202 18.38 2.69 -0.98
C GLU A 202 17.55 1.66 -0.20
N LEU A 203 17.25 0.50 -0.80
CA LEU A 203 16.58 -0.60 -0.10
C LEU A 203 17.44 -1.19 1.01
N GLU A 204 18.74 -1.35 0.79
CA GLU A 204 19.70 -1.79 1.83
C GLU A 204 19.71 -0.81 3.01
N ARG A 205 19.75 0.50 2.73
CA ARG A 205 19.71 1.54 3.78
C ARG A 205 18.46 1.48 4.64
N ARG A 206 17.29 1.15 4.07
CA ARG A 206 16.02 1.05 4.82
C ARG A 206 15.89 -0.22 5.65
N ARG A 207 16.73 -1.23 5.41
CA ARG A 207 16.76 -2.48 6.19
C ARG A 207 17.70 -2.40 7.40
N ALA A 208 18.66 -1.47 7.37
CA ALA A 208 19.64 -1.22 8.43
C ALA A 208 19.05 -0.34 9.55
#